data_AF-A0A1Y2FRW7-F1
#
_entry.id   AF-A0A1Y2FRW7-F1
#
_cell.length_a   1.000
_cell.length_b   1.000
_cell.length_c   1.000
_cell.angle_alpha   90.00
_cell.angle_beta   90.00
_cell.angle_gamma   90.00
#
_symmetry.space_group_name_H-M   'P 1'
#
loop_
_entity.id
_entity.type
_entity.pdbx_description
1 polymer ?
#
loop_
_entity_poly.entity_id
_entity_poly.type
_entity_poly.pdbx_seq_one_letter_code
_entity_poly.pdbx_strand_id
1 'polypeptide(L)' 'RRWFVSRLRKHAGGGFTGHSLRPGGATWYILRGADDRTVRQLGRWSSSAWESYIRLQPELL' A
#
# COMPACT_ATOMS: atom_id res chain seq x y z
N ARG A 1 15.07 0.85 -3.77
CA ARG A 1 13.93 1.81 -3.81
C ARG A 1 14.09 2.90 -4.88
N ARG A 2 15.23 3.62 -4.99
CA ARG A 2 15.40 4.75 -5.93
C ARG A 2 15.14 4.41 -7.40
N TRP A 3 15.71 3.29 -7.89
CA TRP A 3 15.48 2.81 -9.26
C TRP A 3 13.98 2.62 -9.55
N PHE A 4 13.27 1.89 -8.69
CA PHE A 4 11.86 1.57 -8.89
C PHE A 4 10.96 2.82 -8.90
N VAL A 5 11.14 3.73 -7.94
CA VAL A 5 10.33 4.97 -7.88
C VAL A 5 10.64 5.89 -9.07
N SER A 6 11.91 5.96 -9.51
CA SER A 6 12.29 6.71 -10.71
C SER A 6 11.59 6.16 -11.96
N ARG A 7 11.60 4.83 -12.11
CA ARG A 7 10.91 4.15 -13.22
C ARG A 7 9.39 4.36 -13.15
N LEU A 8 8.80 4.23 -11.96
CA LEU A 8 7.37 4.44 -11.74
C LEU A 8 6.95 5.86 -12.12
N ARG A 9 7.71 6.88 -11.72
CA ARG A 9 7.43 8.28 -12.08
C ARG A 9 7.44 8.52 -13.58
N LYS A 10 8.31 7.83 -14.31
CA LYS A 10 8.37 7.91 -15.78
C LYS A 10 7.10 7.37 -16.46
N HIS A 11 6.45 6.37 -15.87
CA HIS A 11 5.31 5.68 -16.50
C HIS A 11 3.94 6.07 -15.92
N ALA A 12 3.88 6.41 -14.63
CA ALA A 12 2.65 6.70 -13.90
C ALA A 12 2.51 8.18 -13.49
N GLY A 13 3.56 8.99 -13.66
CA GLY A 13 3.55 10.42 -13.34
C GLY A 13 4.36 10.79 -12.07
N GLY A 14 4.75 12.06 -11.99
CA GLY A 14 5.70 12.55 -10.99
C GLY A 14 5.20 12.52 -9.54
N GLY A 15 3.87 12.51 -9.33
CA GLY A 15 3.24 12.52 -8.00
C GLY A 15 3.43 11.23 -7.20
N PHE A 16 3.85 10.14 -7.85
CA PHE A 16 4.07 8.87 -7.16
C PHE A 16 5.37 8.89 -6.35
N THR A 17 5.24 8.55 -5.08
CA THR A 17 6.36 8.32 -4.17
C THR A 17 6.32 6.88 -3.69
N GLY A 18 7.40 6.40 -3.06
CA GLY A 18 7.33 5.07 -2.44
C GLY A 18 6.31 4.96 -1.30
N HIS A 19 5.83 6.09 -0.74
CA HIS A 19 4.76 6.08 0.24
C HIS A 19 3.39 5.86 -0.43
N SER A 20 3.19 6.40 -1.63
CA SER A 20 1.94 6.28 -2.40
C SER A 20 1.53 4.84 -2.71
N LEU A 21 2.45 3.88 -2.59
CA LEU A 21 2.22 2.45 -2.86
C LEU A 21 1.71 1.68 -1.64
N ARG A 22 1.87 2.24 -0.44
CA ARG A 22 1.45 1.62 0.82
C ARG A 22 -0.06 1.33 0.88
N PRO A 23 -0.96 2.26 0.47
CA PRO A 23 -2.39 2.00 0.41
C PRO A 23 -2.78 0.82 -0.47
N GLY A 24 -2.25 0.78 -1.70
CA GLY A 24 -2.53 -0.33 -2.61
C GLY A 24 -2.05 -1.67 -2.06
N GLY A 25 -0.83 -1.70 -1.51
CA GLY A 25 -0.27 -2.93 -0.92
C GLY A 25 -1.06 -3.41 0.29
N ALA A 26 -1.33 -2.54 1.27
CA ALA A 26 -2.11 -2.87 2.46
C ALA A 26 -3.49 -3.43 2.09
N THR A 27 -4.20 -2.71 1.21
CA THR A 27 -5.54 -3.11 0.75
C THR A 27 -5.50 -4.46 0.05
N TRP A 28 -4.53 -4.70 -0.85
CA TRP A 28 -4.41 -5.97 -1.58
C TRP A 28 -4.19 -7.16 -0.64
N TYR A 29 -3.34 -7.03 0.38
CA TYR A 29 -3.10 -8.12 1.33
C TYR A 29 -4.34 -8.41 2.19
N ILE A 30 -5.04 -7.38 2.66
CA ILE A 30 -6.27 -7.56 3.45
C ILE A 30 -7.36 -8.24 2.61
N LEU A 31 -7.55 -7.82 1.36
CA LEU A 31 -8.51 -8.47 0.44
C LEU A 31 -8.17 -9.94 0.16
N ARG A 32 -6.91 -10.34 0.33
CA ARG A 32 -6.44 -11.73 0.21
C ARG A 32 -6.54 -12.54 1.51
N GLY A 33 -7.12 -11.95 2.57
CA GLY A 33 -7.27 -12.58 3.86
C GLY A 33 -6.00 -12.61 4.71
N ALA A 34 -5.00 -11.77 4.40
CA ALA A 34 -3.84 -11.62 5.28
C ALA A 34 -4.29 -11.04 6.64
N ASP A 35 -3.78 -11.58 7.74
CA ASP A 35 -4.04 -11.06 9.07
C ASP A 35 -3.27 -9.75 9.32
N ASP A 36 -3.73 -8.97 10.32
CA ASP A 36 -3.11 -7.70 10.71
C ASP A 36 -1.61 -7.83 11.02
N ARG A 37 -1.17 -8.89 11.71
CA ARG A 37 0.25 -9.07 12.04
C ARG A 37 1.07 -9.23 10.76
N THR A 38 0.59 -10.00 9.80
CA THR A 38 1.23 -10.18 8.50
C THR A 38 1.33 -8.85 7.75
N VAL A 39 0.24 -8.08 7.65
CA VAL A 39 0.24 -6.78 6.96
C VAL A 39 1.18 -5.78 7.63
N ARG A 40 1.20 -5.73 8.97
CA ARG A 40 2.14 -4.90 9.74
C ARG A 40 3.59 -5.28 9.50
N GLN A 41 3.92 -6.57 9.51
CA GLN A 41 5.28 -7.05 9.25
C GLN A 41 5.74 -6.70 7.82
N LEU A 42 4.87 -6.93 6.82
CA LEU A 42 5.17 -6.63 5.42
C LEU A 42 5.35 -5.12 5.16
N GLY A 43 4.49 -4.28 5.75
CA GLY A 43 4.55 -2.83 5.61
C GLY A 43 5.55 -2.13 6.53
N ARG A 44 6.14 -2.86 7.48
CA ARG A 44 7.02 -2.38 8.56
C ARG A 44 6.32 -1.31 9.40
N TRP A 45 5.07 -1.57 9.78
CA TRP A 45 4.29 -0.71 10.67
C TRP A 45 4.40 -1.19 12.10
N SER A 46 4.73 -0.27 13.01
CA SER A 46 4.74 -0.52 14.45
C SER A 46 3.38 -0.25 15.10
N SER A 47 2.50 0.52 14.44
CA SER A 47 1.20 0.92 14.95
C SER A 47 0.07 0.58 13.97
N SER A 48 -1.18 0.77 14.40
CA SER A 48 -2.41 0.64 13.60
C SER A 48 -2.61 1.74 12.55
N ALA A 49 -1.65 2.66 12.37
CA ALA A 49 -1.75 3.72 11.34
C ALA A 49 -1.97 3.18 9.92
N TRP A 50 -1.65 1.91 9.68
CA TRP A 50 -1.85 1.24 8.41
C TRP A 50 -3.32 0.99 8.06
N GLU A 51 -4.22 0.95 9.05
CA GLU A 51 -5.66 0.75 8.83
C GLU A 51 -6.25 1.88 7.99
N SER A 52 -5.78 3.13 8.19
CA SER A 52 -6.19 4.29 7.38
C SER A 52 -5.81 4.19 5.90
N TYR A 53 -4.89 3.28 5.55
CA TYR A 53 -4.49 3.01 4.18
C TYR A 53 -5.39 1.99 3.47
N ILE A 54 -6.19 1.22 4.21
CA ILE A 54 -7.14 0.28 3.62
C ILE A 54 -8.24 1.09 2.96
N ARG A 55 -8.31 1.04 1.63
CA ARG A 55 -9.39 1.65 0.86
C ARG A 55 -10.22 0.55 0.22
N LEU A 56 -11.22 0.09 0.97
CA LEU A 56 -12.28 -0.72 0.38
C LEU A 56 -13.15 0.24 -0.43
N GLN A 57 -13.16 0.12 -1.76
CA GLN A 57 -14.11 0.87 -2.57
C GLN A 57 -15.52 0.35 -2.22
N PRO A 58 -16.47 1.23 -1.83
CA PRO A 58 -17.83 0.81 -1.53
C PRO A 58 -18.56 0.24 -2.75
N GLU A 59 -18.10 0.55 -3.97
CA GLU A 59 -18.75 0.17 -5.23
C GLU A 59 -18.43 -1.26 -5.74
N LEU A 60 -17.54 -2.01 -5.07
CA LEU A 60 -17.10 -3.36 -5.48
C LEU A 60 -17.55 -4.49 -4.54
N LEU A 61 -18.46 -4.18 -3.62
CA LEU A 61 -19.23 -5.15 -2.82
C LEU A 61 -20.68 -5.17 -3.32
#